data_AF-A0A8H9AJH7-F1
#
_entry.id   AF-A0A8H9AJH7-F1
#
_cell.length_a   1.000
_cell.length_b   1.000
_cell.length_c   1.000
_cell.angle_alpha   90.00
_cell.angle_beta   90.00
_cell.angle_gamma   90.00
#
_symmetry.space_group_name_H-M   'P 1'
#
loop_
_entity.id
_entity.type
_entity.pdbx_description
1 polymer ?
#
loop_
_entity_poly.entity_id
_entity_poly.type
_entity_poly.pdbx_seq_one_letter_code
_entity_poly.pdbx_strand_id
1 'polypeptide(L)'
;CAIGIALGKFRYTFYILWFFITLLALPSIASVFDRPKIEGLGYINLTMQSLIWEFVFGAIIAILYKSGNFSIRDKRIAIPLISIGIIIPVWAYITQFDAGHGIFHSGKYFCIMFACFTACSDYIQDNIKIPRIFIMIGDASYSLYLVHPITFILCFKMIDWLGMADLSKSFSFIFIVFITSVAFALLSYKYIEKNIPR
;
A
#
# COMPACT_ATOMS: atom_id res chain seq x y z
N CYS A 1 8.17 -8.46 -12.14
CA CYS A 1 8.09 -8.71 -13.60
C CYS A 1 8.89 -9.97 -13.91
N ALA A 2 8.28 -11.02 -14.50
CA ALA A 2 8.96 -12.29 -14.80
C ALA A 2 10.20 -12.12 -15.69
N ILE A 3 10.21 -11.09 -16.53
CA ILE A 3 11.34 -10.70 -17.40
C ILE A 3 12.59 -10.38 -16.56
N GLY A 4 12.43 -9.64 -15.45
CA GLY A 4 13.55 -9.31 -14.57
C GLY A 4 14.16 -10.55 -13.92
N ILE A 5 13.34 -11.55 -13.61
CA ILE A 5 13.80 -12.84 -13.05
C ILE A 5 14.55 -13.65 -14.11
N ALA A 6 14.06 -13.66 -15.36
CA ALA A 6 14.70 -14.34 -16.49
C ALA A 6 16.08 -13.75 -16.85
N LEU A 7 16.31 -12.46 -16.57
CA LEU A 7 17.59 -11.78 -16.83
C LEU A 7 18.72 -12.10 -15.81
N GLY A 8 18.45 -12.94 -14.81
CA GLY A 8 19.45 -13.49 -13.90
C GLY A 8 20.32 -12.41 -13.23
N LYS A 9 21.61 -12.36 -13.60
CA LYS A 9 22.58 -11.39 -13.04
C LYS A 9 22.23 -9.92 -13.31
N PHE A 10 21.48 -9.63 -14.39
CA PHE A 10 21.10 -8.27 -14.77
C PHE A 10 19.76 -7.83 -14.17
N ARG A 11 19.14 -8.66 -13.31
CA ARG A 11 17.82 -8.38 -12.74
C ARG A 11 17.71 -7.00 -12.09
N TYR A 12 18.73 -6.59 -11.34
CA TYR A 12 18.70 -5.31 -10.62
C TYR A 12 18.84 -4.13 -11.58
N THR A 13 19.74 -4.22 -12.57
CA THR A 13 19.86 -3.22 -13.64
C THR A 13 18.55 -3.06 -14.40
N PHE A 14 17.89 -4.17 -14.72
CA PHE A 14 16.57 -4.16 -15.36
C PHE A 14 15.53 -3.45 -14.48
N TYR A 15 15.44 -3.76 -13.19
CA TYR A 15 14.48 -3.11 -12.30
C TYR A 15 14.74 -1.62 -12.14
N ILE A 16 16.01 -1.21 -12.02
CA ILE A 16 16.38 0.22 -11.95
C ILE A 16 15.95 0.95 -13.22
N LEU A 17 16.28 0.39 -14.40
CA LEU A 17 15.86 0.97 -15.68
C LEU A 17 14.34 0.99 -15.82
N TRP A 18 13.66 -0.09 -15.41
CA TRP A 18 12.21 -0.17 -15.43
C TRP A 18 11.57 0.93 -14.60
N PHE A 19 11.99 1.11 -13.33
CA PHE A 19 11.49 2.18 -12.49
C PHE A 19 11.84 3.57 -13.03
N PHE A 20 13.05 3.76 -13.56
CA PHE A 20 13.42 5.03 -14.19
C PHE A 20 12.53 5.36 -15.38
N ILE A 21 12.29 4.39 -16.26
CA ILE A 21 11.45 4.58 -17.44
C ILE A 21 10.01 4.84 -17.05
N THR A 22 9.42 4.01 -16.17
CA THR A 22 7.99 4.09 -15.87
C THR A 22 7.65 5.18 -14.87
N LEU A 23 8.56 5.59 -13.97
CA LEU A 23 8.25 6.60 -12.95
C LEU A 23 8.79 7.99 -13.27
N LEU A 24 9.78 8.11 -14.14
CA LEU A 24 10.39 9.40 -14.49
C LEU A 24 10.24 9.69 -15.98
N ALA A 25 10.79 8.84 -16.86
CA ALA A 25 10.88 9.16 -18.29
C ALA A 25 9.51 9.26 -18.96
N LEU A 26 8.68 8.22 -18.86
CA LEU A 26 7.36 8.18 -19.48
C LEU A 26 6.40 9.24 -18.90
N PRO A 27 6.26 9.40 -17.57
CA PRO A 27 5.50 10.49 -16.97
C PRO A 27 5.93 11.88 -17.46
N SER A 28 7.24 12.11 -17.58
CA SER A 28 7.77 13.40 -18.04
C SER A 28 7.45 13.68 -19.50
N ILE A 29 7.59 12.68 -20.37
CA ILE A 29 7.26 12.82 -21.80
C ILE A 29 5.74 13.02 -21.97
N ALA A 30 4.93 12.28 -21.23
CA ALA A 30 3.47 12.38 -21.30
C ALA A 30 2.93 13.61 -20.55
N SER A 31 3.74 14.29 -19.73
CA SER A 31 3.30 15.32 -18.79
C SER A 31 2.21 14.84 -17.83
N VAL A 32 2.26 13.57 -17.41
CA VAL A 32 1.29 12.98 -16.47
C VAL A 32 2.02 12.23 -15.36
N PHE A 33 2.02 12.80 -14.15
CA PHE A 33 2.85 12.31 -13.04
C PHE A 33 2.10 11.55 -11.95
N ASP A 34 0.80 11.84 -11.77
CA ASP A 34 0.10 11.36 -10.59
C ASP A 34 -0.78 10.13 -10.85
N ARG A 35 -1.74 10.27 -11.78
CA ARG A 35 -2.61 9.19 -12.24
C ARG A 35 -2.81 9.22 -13.74
N PRO A 36 -1.84 8.74 -14.51
CA PRO A 36 -2.00 8.62 -15.93
C PRO A 36 -3.18 7.73 -16.28
N LYS A 37 -3.98 8.22 -17.23
CA LYS A 37 -5.15 7.53 -17.77
C LYS A 37 -5.13 7.60 -19.29
N ILE A 38 -4.09 7.03 -19.88
CA ILE A 38 -3.99 6.88 -21.33
C ILE A 38 -4.90 5.71 -21.75
N GLU A 39 -5.85 5.97 -22.63
CA GLU A 39 -6.79 4.95 -23.10
C GLU A 39 -6.06 3.76 -23.76
N GLY A 40 -6.55 2.55 -23.54
CA GLY A 40 -5.95 1.31 -24.05
C GLY A 40 -4.65 0.88 -23.36
N LEU A 41 -4.01 1.72 -22.54
CA LEU A 41 -2.72 1.46 -21.90
C LEU A 41 -2.83 1.23 -20.38
N GLY A 42 -3.85 0.49 -19.94
CA GLY A 42 -4.15 0.30 -18.51
C GLY A 42 -2.99 -0.20 -17.65
N TYR A 43 -2.19 -1.15 -18.15
CA TYR A 43 -1.01 -1.65 -17.43
C TYR A 43 0.10 -0.59 -17.33
N ILE A 44 0.36 0.14 -18.41
CA ILE A 44 1.36 1.22 -18.42
C ILE A 44 0.92 2.34 -17.47
N ASN A 45 -0.36 2.73 -17.51
CA ASN A 45 -0.95 3.67 -16.55
C ASN A 45 -0.68 3.24 -15.11
N LEU A 46 -0.91 1.97 -14.77
CA LEU A 46 -0.63 1.44 -13.44
C LEU A 46 0.87 1.58 -13.06
N THR A 47 1.77 1.27 -13.99
CA THR A 47 3.23 1.32 -13.76
C THR A 47 3.81 2.74 -13.66
N MET A 48 3.03 3.74 -14.07
CA MET A 48 3.38 5.16 -14.00
C MET A 48 2.69 5.87 -12.82
N GLN A 49 1.91 5.17 -12.00
CA GLN A 49 1.23 5.78 -10.86
C GLN A 49 2.21 6.21 -9.78
N SER A 50 1.93 7.39 -9.19
CA SER A 50 2.66 7.95 -8.06
C SER A 50 2.68 7.02 -6.83
N LEU A 51 1.71 6.11 -6.71
CA LEU A 51 1.68 5.05 -5.68
C LEU A 51 2.94 4.18 -5.68
N ILE A 52 3.58 3.96 -6.84
CA ILE A 52 4.79 3.12 -6.93
C ILE A 52 5.95 3.73 -6.15
N TRP A 53 6.02 5.05 -6.02
CA TRP A 53 7.01 5.71 -5.17
C TRP A 53 6.86 5.35 -3.70
N GLU A 54 5.64 5.09 -3.21
CA GLU A 54 5.42 4.62 -1.84
C GLU A 54 6.02 3.23 -1.62
N PHE A 55 5.93 2.34 -2.61
CA PHE A 55 6.59 1.04 -2.57
C PHE A 55 8.11 1.16 -2.62
N VAL A 56 8.65 2.06 -3.44
CA VAL A 56 10.10 2.33 -3.49
C VAL A 56 10.57 2.86 -2.14
N PHE A 57 9.84 3.80 -1.54
CA PHE A 57 10.12 4.32 -0.21
C PHE A 57 10.11 3.19 0.85
N GLY A 58 9.09 2.35 0.84
CA GLY A 58 9.01 1.19 1.74
C GLY A 58 10.19 0.24 1.60
N ALA A 59 10.65 -0.01 0.36
CA ALA A 59 11.83 -0.83 0.10
C ALA A 59 13.12 -0.20 0.67
N ILE A 60 13.29 1.12 0.52
CA ILE A 60 14.43 1.85 1.09
C ILE A 60 14.41 1.75 2.62
N ILE A 61 13.26 2.00 3.25
CA ILE A 61 13.09 1.87 4.71
C ILE A 61 13.40 0.44 5.18
N ALA A 62 12.97 -0.58 4.44
CA ALA A 62 13.28 -1.97 4.77
C ALA A 62 14.79 -2.29 4.68
N ILE A 63 15.51 -1.70 3.72
CA ILE A 63 16.98 -1.85 3.62
C ILE A 63 17.64 -1.18 4.83
N LEU A 64 17.23 0.04 5.19
CA LEU A 64 17.73 0.76 6.36
C LEU A 64 17.47 0.00 7.65
N TYR A 65 16.26 -0.55 7.83
CA TYR A 65 15.93 -1.42 8.95
C TYR A 65 16.85 -2.63 9.04
N LYS A 66 17.07 -3.34 7.92
CA LYS A 66 17.97 -4.51 7.88
C LYS A 66 19.43 -4.17 8.12
N SER A 67 19.86 -2.94 7.85
CA SER A 67 21.23 -2.49 8.14
C SER A 67 21.53 -2.34 9.63
N GLY A 68 20.53 -2.45 10.51
CA GLY A 68 20.68 -2.29 11.96
C GLY A 68 20.73 -0.84 12.44
N ASN A 69 20.83 0.13 11.54
CA ASN A 69 20.94 1.56 11.86
C ASN A 69 19.60 2.24 12.15
N PHE A 70 18.49 1.49 12.16
CA PHE A 70 17.13 2.03 12.23
C PHE A 70 16.32 1.33 13.34
N SER A 71 16.81 1.42 14.58
CA SER A 71 16.12 0.90 15.76
C SER A 71 16.16 1.89 16.94
N ILE A 72 14.99 2.27 17.42
CA ILE A 72 14.76 3.16 18.55
C ILE A 72 14.00 2.38 19.63
N ARG A 73 14.65 2.26 20.80
CA ARG A 73 14.08 1.57 21.98
C ARG A 73 13.73 2.51 23.12
N ASP A 74 14.32 3.71 23.16
CA ASP A 74 14.05 4.67 24.22
C ASP A 74 12.60 5.17 24.14
N LYS A 75 11.82 4.87 25.18
CA LYS A 75 10.43 5.32 25.34
C LYS A 75 10.25 6.82 25.12
N ARG A 76 11.21 7.65 25.56
CA ARG A 76 11.14 9.11 25.45
C ARG A 76 11.17 9.58 24.00
N ILE A 77 11.73 8.79 23.09
CA ILE A 77 11.82 9.08 21.66
C ILE A 77 10.75 8.30 20.90
N ALA A 78 10.54 7.03 21.24
CA ALA A 78 9.61 6.14 20.56
C ALA A 78 8.15 6.60 20.67
N ILE A 79 7.69 7.00 21.86
CA ILE A 79 6.30 7.44 22.04
C ILE A 79 5.97 8.69 21.21
N PRO A 80 6.78 9.77 21.24
CA PRO A 80 6.56 10.91 20.35
C PRO A 80 6.57 10.52 18.87
N LEU A 81 7.50 9.67 18.42
CA LEU A 81 7.56 9.25 17.02
C LEU A 81 6.35 8.44 16.59
N ILE A 82 5.89 7.49 17.39
CA ILE A 82 4.67 6.73 17.13
C ILE A 82 3.47 7.67 17.09
N SER A 83 3.41 8.63 18.03
CA SER A 83 2.33 9.63 18.08
C SER A 83 2.32 10.50 16.82
N ILE A 84 3.47 10.98 16.37
CA ILE A 84 3.63 11.73 15.12
C ILE A 84 3.18 10.87 13.92
N GLY A 85 3.61 9.61 13.89
CA GLY A 85 3.24 8.66 12.85
C GLY A 85 1.73 8.45 12.73
N ILE A 86 0.98 8.56 13.82
CA ILE A 86 -0.49 8.46 13.83
C ILE A 86 -1.15 9.82 13.55
N ILE A 87 -0.71 10.87 14.23
CA ILE A 87 -1.36 12.19 14.20
C ILE A 87 -1.31 12.80 12.80
N ILE A 88 -0.18 12.72 12.10
CA ILE A 88 -0.01 13.31 10.77
C ILE A 88 -1.02 12.76 9.75
N PRO A 89 -1.10 11.44 9.50
CA PRO A 89 -2.06 10.90 8.54
C PRO A 89 -3.50 11.07 8.99
N VAL A 90 -3.80 10.99 10.29
CA VAL A 90 -5.16 11.24 10.81
C VAL A 90 -5.58 12.69 10.57
N TRP A 91 -4.70 13.65 10.86
CA TRP A 91 -4.96 15.06 10.60
C TRP A 91 -5.16 15.34 9.10
N ALA A 92 -4.29 14.80 8.25
CA ALA A 92 -4.40 14.96 6.79
C ALA A 92 -5.73 14.37 6.27
N TYR A 93 -6.13 13.22 6.81
CA TYR A 93 -7.42 12.60 6.49
C TYR A 93 -8.61 13.45 6.95
N ILE A 94 -8.64 13.91 8.19
CA ILE A 94 -9.77 14.70 8.71
C ILE A 94 -9.91 16.03 7.98
N THR A 95 -8.80 16.72 7.72
CA THR A 95 -8.78 18.02 7.05
C THR A 95 -8.94 17.91 5.54
N GLN A 96 -8.90 16.70 4.98
CA GLN A 96 -8.80 16.43 3.54
C GLN A 96 -7.63 17.18 2.90
N PHE A 97 -6.61 17.51 3.69
CA PHE A 97 -5.45 18.25 3.22
C PHE A 97 -4.65 17.34 2.29
N ASP A 98 -4.60 17.74 1.03
CA ASP A 98 -3.86 17.03 -0.01
C ASP A 98 -4.31 15.57 -0.22
N ALA A 99 -5.63 15.35 -0.23
CA ALA A 99 -6.28 14.04 -0.35
C ALA A 99 -6.12 13.33 -1.72
N GLY A 100 -5.17 13.77 -2.56
CA GLY A 100 -4.76 13.03 -3.75
C GLY A 100 -4.07 11.71 -3.40
N HIS A 101 -3.69 10.89 -4.39
CA HIS A 101 -3.02 9.60 -4.13
C HIS A 101 -1.53 9.71 -4.43
N GLY A 102 -0.74 8.77 -3.91
CA GLY A 102 0.67 8.73 -4.21
C GLY A 102 1.49 9.64 -3.31
N ILE A 103 2.81 9.53 -3.43
CA ILE A 103 3.75 10.21 -2.53
C ILE A 103 3.70 11.74 -2.63
N PHE A 104 3.27 12.29 -3.77
CA PHE A 104 3.15 13.73 -3.93
C PHE A 104 1.94 14.32 -3.18
N HIS A 105 0.96 13.47 -2.85
CA HIS A 105 -0.27 13.83 -2.14
C HIS A 105 -0.35 13.12 -0.79
N SER A 106 -1.44 12.40 -0.49
CA SER A 106 -1.65 11.79 0.83
C SER A 106 -0.64 10.70 1.18
N GLY A 107 0.00 10.08 0.17
CA GLY A 107 0.95 8.99 0.33
C GLY A 107 2.15 9.37 1.20
N LYS A 108 2.63 10.63 1.15
CA LYS A 108 3.75 11.06 2.01
C LYS A 108 3.45 10.95 3.50
N TYR A 109 2.20 11.17 3.91
CA TYR A 109 1.82 11.06 5.31
C TYR A 109 1.90 9.60 5.79
N PHE A 110 1.52 8.65 4.92
CA PHE A 110 1.69 7.22 5.18
C PHE A 110 3.15 6.78 5.13
N CYS A 111 3.99 7.36 4.26
CA CYS A 111 5.43 7.15 4.27
C CYS A 111 6.05 7.59 5.61
N ILE A 112 5.66 8.75 6.14
CA ILE A 112 6.12 9.23 7.45
C ILE A 112 5.67 8.25 8.55
N MET A 113 4.40 7.85 8.56
CA MET A 113 3.88 6.85 9.51
C MET A 113 4.70 5.56 9.47
N PHE A 114 4.92 5.03 8.27
CA PHE A 114 5.66 3.79 8.06
C PHE A 114 7.11 3.90 8.54
N ALA A 115 7.78 5.01 8.26
CA ALA A 115 9.15 5.26 8.74
C ALA A 115 9.21 5.35 10.27
N CYS A 116 8.29 6.10 10.90
CA CYS A 116 8.21 6.23 12.36
C CYS A 116 7.98 4.87 13.04
N PHE A 117 7.04 4.07 12.52
CA PHE A 117 6.74 2.75 13.08
C PHE A 117 7.90 1.77 12.88
N THR A 118 8.54 1.78 11.70
CA THR A 118 9.68 0.90 11.45
C THR A 118 10.86 1.27 12.35
N ALA A 119 11.14 2.55 12.54
CA ALA A 119 12.20 3.03 13.44
C ALA A 119 11.94 2.59 14.89
N CYS A 120 10.68 2.57 15.32
CA CYS A 120 10.28 2.20 16.68
C CYS A 120 9.89 0.71 16.83
N SER A 121 10.19 -0.12 15.83
CA SER A 121 9.70 -1.51 15.76
C SER A 121 10.08 -2.33 16.99
N ASP A 122 11.32 -2.24 17.47
CA ASP A 122 11.78 -2.91 18.69
C ASP A 122 10.98 -2.47 19.93
N TYR A 123 10.79 -1.16 20.11
CA TYR A 123 9.98 -0.63 21.22
C TYR A 123 8.54 -1.14 21.16
N ILE A 124 7.93 -1.11 19.96
CA ILE A 124 6.56 -1.58 19.72
C ILE A 124 6.46 -3.07 20.05
N GLN A 125 7.39 -3.89 19.57
CA GLN A 125 7.40 -5.33 19.79
C GLN A 125 7.53 -5.70 21.28
N ASP A 126 8.38 -4.99 22.02
CA ASP A 126 8.65 -5.30 23.43
C ASP A 126 7.56 -4.77 24.38
N ASN A 127 6.88 -3.68 24.02
CA ASN A 127 6.03 -2.93 24.95
C ASN A 127 4.55 -2.83 24.54
N ILE A 128 4.20 -3.08 23.27
CA ILE A 128 2.85 -2.88 22.75
C ILE A 128 2.28 -4.21 22.27
N LYS A 129 1.18 -4.64 22.89
CA LYS A 129 0.44 -5.84 22.47
C LYS A 129 -0.43 -5.52 21.26
N ILE A 130 0.01 -5.92 20.07
CA ILE A 130 -0.77 -5.80 18.85
C ILE A 130 -1.76 -6.98 18.75
N PRO A 131 -3.08 -6.73 18.61
CA PRO A 131 -4.06 -7.80 18.41
C PRO A 131 -3.75 -8.64 17.18
N ARG A 132 -3.90 -9.96 17.30
CA ARG A 132 -3.56 -10.93 16.24
C ARG A 132 -4.27 -10.64 14.90
N ILE A 133 -5.48 -10.08 14.95
CA ILE A 133 -6.23 -9.74 13.73
C ILE A 133 -5.50 -8.70 12.87
N PHE A 134 -4.86 -7.70 13.48
CA PHE A 134 -4.11 -6.69 12.72
C PHE A 134 -2.87 -7.29 12.07
N ILE A 135 -2.20 -8.22 12.76
CA ILE A 135 -1.08 -8.97 12.19
C ILE A 135 -1.55 -9.79 10.99
N MET A 136 -2.66 -10.53 11.12
CA MET A 136 -3.22 -11.33 10.03
C MET A 136 -3.64 -10.49 8.82
N ILE A 137 -4.23 -9.32 9.04
CA ILE A 137 -4.58 -8.39 7.95
C ILE A 137 -3.31 -7.84 7.29
N GLY A 138 -2.29 -7.49 8.09
CA GLY A 138 -0.99 -7.05 7.59
C GLY A 138 -0.29 -8.11 6.74
N ASP A 139 -0.30 -9.36 7.19
CA ASP A 139 0.24 -10.51 6.45
C ASP A 139 -0.48 -10.70 5.10
N ALA A 140 -1.79 -10.48 5.07
CA ALA A 140 -2.61 -10.57 3.85
C ALA A 140 -2.70 -9.26 3.05
N SER A 141 -1.88 -8.25 3.36
CA SER A 141 -1.98 -6.90 2.76
C SER A 141 -1.78 -6.89 1.24
N TYR A 142 -0.89 -7.74 0.72
CA TYR A 142 -0.68 -7.89 -0.73
C TYR A 142 -1.92 -8.49 -1.41
N SER A 143 -2.45 -9.59 -0.87
CA SER A 143 -3.71 -10.17 -1.32
C SER A 143 -4.86 -9.16 -1.25
N LEU A 144 -4.95 -8.35 -0.18
CA LEU A 144 -5.96 -7.31 -0.03
C LEU A 144 -5.85 -6.23 -1.11
N TYR A 145 -4.64 -5.79 -1.44
CA TYR A 145 -4.40 -4.81 -2.51
C TYR A 145 -4.92 -5.31 -3.87
N LEU A 146 -4.74 -6.59 -4.19
CA LEU A 146 -5.20 -7.14 -5.47
C LEU A 146 -6.71 -7.39 -5.51
N VAL A 147 -7.27 -7.84 -4.39
CA VAL A 147 -8.65 -8.36 -4.36
C VAL A 147 -9.68 -7.28 -4.05
N HIS A 148 -9.33 -6.18 -3.37
CA HIS A 148 -10.31 -5.15 -3.01
C HIS A 148 -11.02 -4.47 -4.21
N PRO A 149 -10.37 -4.16 -5.36
CA PRO A 149 -11.08 -3.53 -6.48
C PRO A 149 -12.06 -4.51 -7.14
N ILE A 150 -11.68 -5.79 -7.22
CA ILE A 150 -12.52 -6.87 -7.74
C ILE A 150 -13.73 -7.04 -6.82
N THR A 151 -13.48 -7.09 -5.51
CA THR A 151 -14.53 -7.22 -4.49
C THR A 151 -15.52 -6.06 -4.57
N PHE A 152 -15.01 -4.83 -4.71
CA PHE A 152 -15.86 -3.64 -4.90
C PHE A 152 -16.78 -3.78 -6.12
N ILE A 153 -16.24 -4.17 -7.28
CA ILE A 153 -17.01 -4.36 -8.51
C ILE A 153 -18.07 -5.45 -8.34
N LEU A 154 -17.71 -6.57 -7.71
CA LEU A 154 -18.63 -7.69 -7.47
C LEU A 154 -19.75 -7.29 -6.53
N CYS A 155 -19.44 -6.68 -5.39
CA CYS A 155 -20.44 -6.20 -4.43
C CYS A 155 -21.37 -5.17 -5.07
N PHE A 156 -20.84 -4.24 -5.87
CA PHE A 156 -21.64 -3.25 -6.58
C PHE A 156 -22.61 -3.90 -7.56
N LYS A 157 -22.13 -4.83 -8.41
CA LYS A 157 -22.99 -5.57 -9.35
C LYS A 157 -24.05 -6.42 -8.65
N MET A 158 -23.73 -7.02 -7.51
CA MET A 158 -24.69 -7.80 -6.74
C MET A 158 -25.83 -6.93 -6.20
N ILE A 159 -25.51 -5.75 -5.66
CA ILE A 159 -26.52 -4.82 -5.13
C ILE A 159 -27.40 -4.27 -6.26
N ASP A 160 -26.80 -3.93 -7.40
CA ASP A 160 -27.52 -3.48 -8.59
C ASP A 160 -28.48 -4.57 -9.10
N TRP A 161 -28.00 -5.82 -9.18
CA TRP A 161 -28.83 -6.97 -9.56
C TRP A 161 -29.98 -7.26 -8.59
N LEU A 162 -29.78 -7.03 -7.29
CA LEU A 162 -30.83 -7.16 -6.27
C LEU A 162 -31.82 -5.98 -6.25
N GLY A 163 -31.63 -4.97 -7.11
CA GLY A 163 -32.47 -3.78 -7.14
C GLY A 163 -32.28 -2.88 -5.91
N MET A 164 -31.20 -3.05 -5.15
CA MET A 164 -30.93 -2.33 -3.90
C MET A 164 -30.00 -1.11 -4.14
N ALA A 165 -30.16 -0.40 -5.26
CA ALA A 165 -29.24 0.64 -5.69
C ALA A 165 -28.99 1.74 -4.63
N ASP A 166 -29.94 2.03 -3.75
CA ASP A 166 -29.78 3.01 -2.66
C ASP A 166 -28.77 2.56 -1.59
N LEU A 167 -28.61 1.25 -1.39
CA LEU A 167 -27.61 0.72 -0.46
C LEU A 167 -26.20 1.07 -0.92
N SER A 168 -25.94 1.12 -2.23
CA SER A 168 -24.60 1.43 -2.80
C SER A 168 -24.08 2.82 -2.40
N LYS A 169 -24.96 3.75 -2.02
CA LYS A 169 -24.63 5.12 -1.58
C LYS A 169 -24.47 5.24 -0.07
N SER A 170 -24.80 4.18 0.66
CA SER A 170 -24.84 4.19 2.13
C SER A 170 -23.49 3.84 2.73
N PHE A 171 -23.21 4.37 3.92
CA PHE A 171 -22.01 4.02 4.69
C PHE A 171 -21.91 2.50 4.96
N SER A 172 -23.05 1.83 5.11
CA SER A 172 -23.13 0.37 5.25
C SER A 172 -22.52 -0.38 4.08
N PHE A 173 -22.59 0.14 2.85
CA PHE A 173 -21.96 -0.50 1.69
C PHE A 173 -20.44 -0.49 1.79
N ILE A 174 -19.84 0.62 2.24
CA ILE A 174 -18.39 0.71 2.47
C ILE A 174 -17.97 -0.33 3.50
N PHE A 175 -18.73 -0.48 4.59
CA PHE A 175 -18.45 -1.46 5.62
C PHE A 175 -18.55 -2.90 5.11
N ILE A 176 -19.59 -3.21 4.31
CA ILE A 176 -19.74 -4.51 3.65
C ILE A 176 -18.54 -4.80 2.77
N VAL A 177 -18.21 -3.88 1.85
CA VAL A 177 -17.08 -4.05 0.92
C VAL A 177 -15.76 -4.22 1.67
N PHE A 178 -15.55 -3.48 2.76
CA PHE A 178 -14.36 -3.61 3.59
C PHE A 178 -14.26 -5.02 4.20
N ILE A 179 -15.31 -5.49 4.86
CA ILE A 179 -15.34 -6.83 5.47
C ILE A 179 -15.13 -7.92 4.42
N THR A 180 -15.84 -7.84 3.29
CA THR A 180 -15.71 -8.86 2.23
C THR A 180 -14.33 -8.84 1.60
N SER A 181 -13.73 -7.66 1.43
CA SER A 181 -12.36 -7.53 0.90
C SER A 181 -11.35 -8.15 1.84
N VAL A 182 -11.45 -7.88 3.15
CA VAL A 182 -10.58 -8.50 4.17
C VAL A 182 -10.78 -10.01 4.21
N ALA A 183 -12.03 -10.49 4.16
CA ALA A 183 -12.33 -11.91 4.14
C ALA A 183 -11.71 -12.61 2.92
N PHE A 184 -11.92 -12.09 1.71
CA PHE A 184 -11.31 -12.65 0.51
C PHE A 184 -9.79 -12.53 0.50
N ALA A 185 -9.23 -11.46 1.03
CA ALA A 185 -7.78 -11.30 1.18
C ALA A 185 -7.18 -12.37 2.09
N LEU A 186 -7.80 -12.63 3.25
CA LEU A 186 -7.36 -13.67 4.18
C LEU A 186 -7.47 -15.08 3.56
N LEU A 187 -8.51 -15.33 2.77
CA LEU A 187 -8.66 -16.58 2.02
C LEU A 187 -7.57 -16.72 0.95
N SER A 188 -7.38 -15.69 0.11
CA SER A 188 -6.32 -15.64 -0.90
C SER A 188 -4.94 -15.86 -0.27
N TYR A 189 -4.65 -15.17 0.84
CA TYR A 189 -3.40 -15.31 1.55
C TYR A 189 -3.17 -16.75 2.03
N LYS A 190 -4.18 -17.36 2.65
CA LYS A 190 -4.09 -18.72 3.21
C LYS A 190 -3.92 -19.80 2.14
N TYR A 191 -4.64 -19.69 1.02
CA TYR A 191 -4.72 -20.77 0.03
C TYR A 191 -3.78 -20.57 -1.16
N ILE A 192 -3.44 -19.33 -1.50
CA ILE A 192 -2.60 -18.99 -2.65
C ILE A 192 -1.25 -18.51 -2.17
N GLU A 193 -1.21 -17.35 -1.51
CA GLU A 193 0.05 -16.63 -1.23
C GLU A 193 1.01 -17.43 -0.35
N LYS A 194 0.51 -18.04 0.72
CA LYS A 194 1.32 -18.84 1.65
C LYS A 194 1.92 -20.09 1.03
N ASN A 195 1.32 -20.61 -0.06
CA ASN A 195 1.74 -21.83 -0.72
C ASN A 195 2.72 -21.59 -1.90
N ILE A 196 3.04 -20.33 -2.20
CA ILE A 196 4.04 -20.00 -3.22
C ILE A 196 5.44 -20.25 -2.63
N PRO A 197 6.28 -21.10 -3.24
CA PRO A 197 7.64 -21.32 -2.77
C PRO A 197 8.46 -20.01 -2.83
N ARG A 198 9.14 -19.69 -1.71
CA ARG A 198 9.98 -18.50 -1.56
C ARG A 198 11.34 -18.65 -2.21
#